data_AF-A0A2M7PGV8-F1
#
_entry.id   AF-A0A2M7PGV8-F1
#
_cell.length_a   1.000
_cell.length_b   1.000
_cell.length_c   1.000
_cell.angle_alpha   90.00
_cell.angle_beta   90.00
_cell.angle_gamma   90.00
#
_symmetry.space_group_name_H-M   'P 1'
#
loop_
_entity.id
_entity.type
_entity.pdbx_description
1 polymer ?
#
loop_
_entity_poly.entity_id
_entity_poly.type
_entity_poly.pdbx_seq_one_letter_code
_entity_poly.pdbx_strand_id
1 'polypeptide(L)'
;RVVVTNLHNFAMPLIRYQLGDYAELGEPCPCGRGLPVLRRIMGRVRNLLILPDGRRHWPSFPSKEWSVIGTIRQMQMVQHDLESIEARIVADQPLLPAEEDRLRQILVERFGHPFRIDITYHVEIPRSGSLKYEDFISEVPAA
;
A
#
# COMPACT_ATOMS: atom_id res chain seq x y z
N ARG A 1 5.19 -14.45 6.92
CA ARG A 1 3.72 -14.48 7.03
C ARG A 1 3.36 -14.66 8.49
N VAL A 2 2.35 -13.95 8.99
CA VAL A 2 1.92 -14.05 10.39
C VAL A 2 0.79 -15.08 10.52
N VAL A 3 0.98 -16.04 11.43
CA VAL A 3 0.03 -17.12 11.74
C VAL A 3 -0.18 -17.11 13.25
N VAL A 4 -1.44 -17.17 13.68
CA VAL A 4 -1.80 -17.02 15.10
C VAL A 4 -2.64 -18.20 15.56
N THR A 5 -2.36 -18.68 16.76
CA THR A 5 -3.26 -19.53 17.53
C THR A 5 -3.65 -18.78 18.79
N ASN A 6 -4.95 -18.59 19.02
CA ASN A 6 -5.40 -17.99 20.27
C ASN A 6 -5.39 -19.04 21.40
N LEU A 7 -4.91 -18.66 22.58
CA LEU A 7 -4.77 -19.58 23.73
C LEU A 7 -5.88 -19.39 24.77
N HIS A 8 -6.62 -18.28 24.69
CA HIS A 8 -7.62 -17.87 25.70
C HIS A 8 -8.94 -17.37 25.07
N ASN A 9 -9.37 -17.94 23.95
CA ASN A 9 -10.69 -17.69 23.37
C ASN A 9 -11.39 -19.03 23.12
N PHE A 10 -12.32 -19.37 24.01
CA PHE A 10 -13.07 -20.62 23.99
C PHE A 10 -14.35 -20.55 23.13
N ALA A 11 -14.84 -19.34 22.84
CA ALA A 11 -16.05 -19.16 22.04
C ALA A 11 -15.77 -19.37 20.54
N MET A 12 -14.61 -18.90 20.06
CA MET A 12 -14.17 -19.07 18.68
C MET A 12 -12.66 -19.37 18.64
N PRO A 13 -12.25 -20.64 18.84
CA PRO A 13 -10.85 -21.02 18.72
C PRO A 13 -10.33 -20.78 17.30
N LEU A 14 -9.23 -20.05 17.20
CA LEU A 14 -8.48 -19.81 15.98
C LEU A 14 -7.20 -20.63 16.08
N ILE A 15 -7.08 -21.68 15.28
CA ILE A 15 -5.93 -22.59 15.29
C ILE A 15 -5.16 -22.41 13.99
N ARG A 16 -3.89 -21.99 14.08
CA ARG A 16 -3.02 -21.70 12.92
C ARG A 16 -3.70 -20.76 11.90
N TYR A 17 -4.44 -19.78 12.39
CA TYR A 17 -5.15 -18.82 11.56
C TYR A 17 -4.17 -17.87 10.88
N GLN A 18 -4.18 -17.83 9.55
CA GLN A 18 -3.31 -16.97 8.77
C GLN A 18 -3.94 -15.58 8.63
N LEU A 19 -3.33 -14.56 9.24
CA LEU A 19 -3.83 -13.18 9.23
C LEU A 19 -3.80 -12.53 7.83
N GLY A 20 -2.93 -13.04 6.96
CA GLY A 20 -2.65 -12.43 5.66
C GLY A 20 -1.67 -11.26 5.75
N ASP A 21 -0.97 -11.08 6.87
CA ASP A 21 0.06 -10.04 7.05
C ASP A 21 1.49 -10.63 6.89
N TYR A 22 2.42 -9.79 6.45
CA TYR A 22 3.86 -10.02 6.53
C TYR A 22 4.49 -9.13 7.59
N ALA A 23 5.36 -9.74 8.39
CA ALA A 23 6.14 -9.06 9.41
C ALA A 23 7.56 -9.63 9.43
N GLU A 24 8.50 -8.78 9.83
CA GLU A 24 9.92 -9.05 9.97
C GLU A 24 10.24 -9.30 11.44
N LEU A 25 10.96 -10.38 11.75
CA LEU A 25 11.45 -10.65 13.10
C LEU A 25 12.65 -9.75 13.41
N GLY A 26 12.74 -9.30 14.67
CA GLY A 26 13.81 -8.47 15.16
C GLY A 26 14.70 -9.19 16.17
N GLU A 27 15.77 -8.49 16.54
CA GLU A 27 16.68 -8.89 17.62
C GLU A 27 16.00 -8.84 18.99
N PRO A 28 16.52 -9.59 19.98
CA PRO A 28 16.02 -9.55 21.35
C PRO A 28 15.95 -8.12 21.92
N CYS A 29 14.90 -7.85 22.70
CA CYS A 29 14.70 -6.54 23.29
C CYS A 29 15.54 -6.36 24.58
N PRO A 30 16.24 -5.24 24.78
CA PRO A 30 17.02 -4.99 26.00
C PRO A 30 16.15 -4.85 27.26
N CYS A 31 14.83 -4.79 27.15
CA CYS A 31 13.93 -4.76 28.31
C CYS A 31 13.87 -6.10 29.09
N GLY A 32 14.54 -7.15 28.60
CA GLY A 32 14.65 -8.44 29.29
C GLY A 32 13.46 -9.39 29.08
N ARG A 33 12.43 -8.99 28.32
CA ARG A 33 11.34 -9.90 27.94
C ARG A 33 11.84 -10.94 26.94
N GLY A 34 11.72 -12.22 27.26
CA GLY A 34 12.15 -13.35 26.41
C GLY A 34 11.23 -13.69 25.23
N LEU A 35 10.37 -12.77 24.79
CA LEU A 35 9.47 -12.98 23.66
C LEU A 35 10.13 -12.56 22.35
N PRO A 36 9.85 -13.24 21.21
CA PRO A 36 10.30 -12.80 19.90
C PRO A 36 9.85 -11.37 19.58
N VAL A 37 10.71 -10.59 18.94
CA VAL A 37 10.42 -9.20 18.55
C VAL A 37 9.91 -9.17 17.12
N LEU A 38 8.88 -8.36 16.87
CA LEU A 38 8.53 -7.92 15.52
C LEU A 38 9.25 -6.60 15.25
N ARG A 39 10.23 -6.62 14.34
CA ARG A 39 10.99 -5.44 13.93
C ARG A 39 10.11 -4.48 13.13
N ARG A 40 9.35 -5.02 12.18
CA ARG A 40 8.49 -4.24 11.28
C ARG A 40 7.30 -5.06 10.83
N ILE A 41 6.14 -4.43 10.74
CA ILE A 41 4.98 -4.96 10.01
C ILE A 41 5.09 -4.40 8.58
N MET A 42 5.22 -5.29 7.59
CA MET A 42 5.45 -4.90 6.20
C MET A 42 4.14 -4.49 5.51
N GLY A 43 3.05 -5.20 5.82
CA GLY A 43 1.73 -4.97 5.24
C GLY A 43 0.97 -6.27 5.01
N ARG A 44 -0.14 -6.17 4.27
CA ARG A 44 -0.96 -7.33 3.90
C ARG A 44 -0.42 -7.99 2.63
N VAL A 45 -0.74 -9.27 2.42
CA VAL A 45 -0.47 -10.00 1.17
C VAL A 45 -1.16 -9.33 -0.03
N ARG A 46 -2.34 -8.75 0.19
CA ARG A 46 -3.11 -8.04 -0.83
C ARG A 46 -2.50 -6.66 -1.13
N ASN A 47 -2.73 -6.17 -2.35
CA ASN A 47 -2.31 -4.85 -2.83
C ASN A 47 -0.78 -4.65 -2.77
N LEU A 48 -0.03 -5.70 -3.09
CA LEU A 48 1.37 -5.56 -3.48
C LEU A 48 1.42 -4.97 -4.89
N LEU A 49 2.37 -4.07 -5.16
CA LEU A 49 2.71 -3.70 -6.52
C LEU A 49 3.36 -4.92 -7.18
N ILE A 50 2.92 -5.25 -8.39
CA ILE A 50 3.45 -6.37 -9.18
C ILE A 50 4.18 -5.81 -10.38
N LEU A 51 5.47 -6.11 -10.51
CA LEU A 51 6.26 -5.70 -11.68
C LEU A 51 6.17 -6.75 -12.81
N PRO A 52 6.40 -6.36 -14.08
CA PRO A 52 6.44 -7.30 -15.21
C PRO A 52 7.42 -8.46 -15.05
N ASP A 53 8.51 -8.24 -14.30
CA ASP A 53 9.51 -9.27 -13.99
C ASP A 53 9.11 -10.23 -12.85
N GLY A 54 7.90 -10.07 -12.31
CA GLY A 54 7.34 -10.90 -11.24
C GLY A 54 7.74 -10.49 -9.83
N ARG A 55 8.64 -9.49 -9.66
CA ARG A 55 8.94 -8.93 -8.33
C ARG A 55 7.70 -8.27 -7.75
N ARG A 56 7.55 -8.40 -6.42
CA ARG A 56 6.43 -7.83 -5.66
C ARG A 56 6.95 -7.06 -4.47
N HIS A 57 6.42 -5.88 -4.22
CA HIS A 57 6.75 -5.10 -3.03
C HIS A 57 5.57 -4.27 -2.56
N TRP A 58 5.60 -3.85 -1.29
CA TRP A 58 4.62 -2.91 -0.76
C TRP A 58 4.96 -1.51 -1.27
N PRO A 59 4.12 -0.91 -2.12
CA PRO A 59 4.34 0.46 -2.49
C PRO A 59 4.08 1.34 -1.27
N SER A 60 5.06 2.17 -0.91
CA SER A 60 4.97 3.07 0.24
C SER A 60 4.77 4.49 -0.25
N PHE A 61 3.67 5.07 0.20
CA PHE A 61 3.24 6.40 -0.22
C PHE A 61 3.20 7.29 1.03
N PRO A 62 4.24 8.06 1.35
CA PRO A 62 4.22 9.05 2.42
C PRO A 62 3.57 10.34 1.91
N SER A 63 2.49 10.77 2.55
CA SER A 63 1.73 11.97 2.17
C SER A 63 2.58 13.22 1.91
N LYS A 64 3.64 13.41 2.70
CA LYS A 64 4.56 14.55 2.58
C LYS A 64 5.19 14.72 1.19
N GLU A 65 5.37 13.64 0.44
CA GLU A 65 6.12 13.67 -0.83
C GLU A 65 5.31 14.26 -1.99
N TRP A 66 3.98 14.18 -1.96
CA TRP A 66 3.14 14.81 -2.99
C TRP A 66 2.37 16.02 -2.46
N SER A 67 2.31 16.23 -1.14
CA SER A 67 1.86 17.52 -0.58
C SER A 67 2.71 18.72 -1.02
N VAL A 68 3.92 18.49 -1.55
CA VAL A 68 4.81 19.53 -2.10
C VAL A 68 4.60 19.77 -3.61
N ILE A 69 3.80 18.94 -4.28
CA ILE A 69 3.55 19.04 -5.73
C ILE A 69 2.33 19.94 -6.00
N GLY A 70 1.32 19.90 -5.13
CA GLY A 70 0.12 20.70 -5.22
C GLY A 70 -0.82 20.43 -4.04
N THR A 71 -2.02 21.01 -4.08
CA THR A 71 -3.05 20.87 -3.03
C THR A 71 -3.83 19.56 -3.15
N ILE A 72 -3.11 18.44 -3.22
CA ILE A 72 -3.68 17.08 -3.21
C ILE A 72 -4.18 16.78 -1.79
N ARG A 73 -5.50 16.61 -1.64
CA ARG A 73 -6.14 16.20 -0.39
C ARG A 73 -6.09 14.70 -0.17
N GLN A 74 -6.29 13.95 -1.24
CA GLN A 74 -6.40 12.50 -1.19
C GLN A 74 -5.91 11.91 -2.51
N MET A 75 -5.22 10.77 -2.43
CA MET A 75 -4.70 10.07 -3.60
C MET A 75 -4.79 8.57 -3.39
N GLN A 76 -5.32 7.86 -4.39
CA GLN A 76 -5.34 6.40 -4.44
C GLN A 76 -4.69 5.94 -5.74
N MET A 77 -3.84 4.94 -5.62
CA MET A 77 -3.21 4.30 -6.76
C MET A 77 -3.92 2.98 -7.07
N VAL A 78 -4.23 2.76 -8.33
CA VAL A 78 -4.83 1.52 -8.81
C VAL A 78 -3.96 0.95 -9.91
N GLN A 79 -3.34 -0.19 -9.64
CA GLN A 79 -2.65 -0.95 -10.67
C GLN A 79 -3.68 -1.82 -11.40
N HIS A 80 -3.95 -1.50 -12.66
CA HIS A 80 -4.87 -2.26 -13.51
C HIS A 80 -4.20 -3.50 -14.10
N ASP A 81 -2.98 -3.31 -14.61
CA ASP A 81 -2.20 -4.38 -15.23
C ASP A 81 -0.68 -4.21 -14.93
N LEU A 82 0.15 -5.01 -15.60
CA LEU A 82 1.60 -4.97 -15.40
C LEU A 82 2.28 -3.73 -15.98
N GLU A 83 1.56 -2.91 -16.76
CA GLU A 83 2.12 -1.80 -17.52
C GLU A 83 1.48 -0.44 -17.15
N SER A 84 0.36 -0.43 -16.41
CA SER A 84 -0.40 0.79 -16.12
C SER A 84 -0.86 0.93 -14.67
N ILE A 85 -0.83 2.19 -14.22
CA ILE A 85 -1.32 2.63 -12.91
C ILE A 85 -2.19 3.87 -13.09
N GLU A 86 -3.39 3.85 -12.50
CA GLU A 86 -4.24 5.02 -12.34
C GLU A 86 -3.90 5.70 -11.00
N ALA A 87 -3.59 7.00 -11.06
CA ALA A 87 -3.51 7.87 -9.90
C ALA A 87 -4.81 8.67 -9.76
N ARG A 88 -5.71 8.21 -8.89
CA ARG A 88 -6.95 8.92 -8.54
C ARG A 88 -6.64 10.03 -7.56
N ILE A 89 -6.97 11.27 -7.90
CA ILE A 89 -6.65 12.46 -7.12
C ILE A 89 -7.92 13.20 -6.71
N VAL A 90 -8.01 13.56 -5.44
CA VAL A 90 -8.90 14.60 -4.93
C VAL A 90 -8.04 15.80 -4.55
N ALA A 91 -8.29 16.93 -5.19
CA ALA A 91 -7.57 18.18 -4.96
C ALA A 91 -8.55 19.35 -4.93
N ASP A 92 -8.18 20.43 -4.22
CA ASP A 92 -8.99 21.66 -4.19
C ASP A 92 -9.08 22.34 -5.56
N GLN A 93 -8.00 22.23 -6.33
CA GLN A 93 -7.89 22.68 -7.70
C GLN A 93 -7.16 21.60 -8.50
N PRO A 94 -7.49 21.43 -9.80
CA PRO A 94 -6.71 20.55 -10.67
C PRO A 94 -5.24 20.94 -10.65
N LEU A 95 -4.36 19.95 -10.72
CA LEU A 95 -2.93 20.21 -10.79
C LEU A 95 -2.60 20.89 -12.13
N LEU A 96 -1.60 21.76 -12.11
CA LEU A 96 -1.04 22.32 -13.33
C LEU A 96 -0.35 21.21 -14.15
N PRO A 97 -0.25 21.32 -15.48
CA PRO A 97 0.40 20.31 -16.31
C PRO A 97 1.82 19.94 -15.82
N ALA A 98 2.61 20.94 -15.39
CA ALA A 98 3.95 20.71 -14.86
C ALA A 98 3.96 19.96 -13.51
N GLU A 99 2.91 20.13 -12.68
CA GLU A 99 2.75 19.43 -11.42
C GLU A 99 2.35 17.97 -11.66
N GLU A 100 1.46 17.72 -12.63
CA GLU A 100 1.13 16.36 -13.07
C GLU A 100 2.36 15.62 -13.60
N ASP A 101 3.16 16.25 -14.45
CA ASP A 101 4.37 15.64 -15.00
C ASP A 101 5.39 15.33 -13.90
N ARG A 102 5.54 16.23 -12.93
CA ARG A 102 6.38 15.99 -11.75
C ARG A 102 5.86 14.83 -10.91
N LEU A 103 4.55 14.73 -10.71
CA LEU A 103 3.94 13.61 -10.00
C LEU A 103 4.20 12.29 -10.72
N ARG A 104 4.00 12.24 -12.05
CA ARG A 104 4.30 11.05 -12.87
C ARG A 104 5.75 10.61 -12.69
N GLN A 105 6.71 11.53 -12.75
CA GLN A 105 8.13 11.23 -12.56
C GLN A 105 8.42 10.62 -11.18
N ILE A 106 7.92 11.24 -10.11
CA ILE A 106 8.11 10.76 -8.73
C ILE A 106 7.53 9.35 -8.57
N LEU A 107 6.35 9.09 -9.14
CA LEU A 107 5.71 7.79 -9.05
C LEU A 107 6.46 6.73 -9.84
N VAL A 108 6.90 7.01 -11.06
CA VAL A 108 7.75 6.09 -11.86
C VAL A 108 9.03 5.73 -11.11
N GLU A 109 9.73 6.72 -10.55
CA GLU A 109 10.94 6.49 -9.76
C GLU A 109 10.65 5.61 -8.54
N ARG A 110 9.58 5.90 -7.81
CA ARG A 110 9.18 5.17 -6.60
C ARG A 110 8.76 3.73 -6.89
N PHE A 111 8.06 3.50 -7.98
CA PHE A 111 7.65 2.15 -8.40
C PHE A 111 8.80 1.32 -8.96
N GLY A 112 9.89 1.98 -9.38
CA GLY A 112 11.07 1.29 -9.94
C GLY A 112 10.80 0.67 -11.31
N HIS A 113 9.76 1.13 -12.01
CA HIS A 113 9.38 0.70 -13.35
C HIS A 113 8.61 1.82 -14.06
N PRO A 114 8.85 2.07 -15.36
CA PRO A 114 8.20 3.12 -16.14
C PRO A 114 6.74 2.76 -16.51
N PHE A 115 5.89 2.61 -15.50
CA PHE A 115 4.45 2.44 -15.70
C PHE A 115 3.86 3.60 -16.51
N ARG A 116 2.85 3.32 -17.35
CA ARG A 116 1.96 4.36 -17.86
C ARG A 116 1.09 4.85 -16.70
N ILE A 117 1.26 6.11 -16.32
CA ILE A 117 0.53 6.70 -15.21
C ILE A 117 -0.57 7.63 -15.74
N ASP A 118 -1.80 7.20 -15.57
CA ASP A 118 -3.01 7.95 -15.90
C ASP A 118 -3.49 8.69 -14.65
N ILE A 119 -3.63 10.02 -14.71
CA ILE A 119 -4.12 10.83 -13.58
C ILE A 119 -5.61 11.11 -13.80
N THR A 120 -6.43 10.78 -12.81
CA THR A 120 -7.88 11.01 -12.85
C THR A 120 -8.33 11.83 -11.64
N TYR A 121 -9.23 12.78 -11.86
CA TYR A 121 -9.73 13.67 -10.81
C TYR A 121 -11.09 13.21 -10.31
N HIS A 122 -11.23 13.15 -8.99
CA HIS A 122 -12.43 12.68 -8.31
C HIS A 122 -12.86 13.70 -7.26
N VAL A 123 -14.16 13.80 -7.03
CA VAL A 123 -14.73 14.64 -5.95
C VAL A 123 -14.45 14.00 -4.59
N GLU A 124 -14.54 12.67 -4.53
CA GLU A 124 -14.19 11.85 -3.38
C GLU A 124 -13.71 10.48 -3.84
N ILE A 125 -12.87 9.82 -3.04
CA ILE A 125 -12.50 8.43 -3.27
C ILE A 125 -13.17 7.58 -2.19
N PRO A 126 -14.13 6.70 -2.57
CA PRO A 126 -14.90 5.95 -1.60
C PRO A 126 -14.02 4.96 -0.85
N ARG A 127 -14.34 4.78 0.43
CA ARG A 127 -13.74 3.71 1.24
C ARG A 127 -14.34 2.37 0.81
N SER A 128 -13.55 1.30 0.94
CA SER A 128 -14.05 -0.06 0.74
C SER A 128 -15.23 -0.35 1.69
N GLY A 129 -16.03 -1.39 1.42
CA GLY A 129 -17.14 -1.79 2.30
C GLY A 129 -16.76 -2.08 3.77
N SER A 130 -15.46 -2.20 4.07
CA SER A 130 -14.91 -2.28 5.41
C SER A 130 -14.63 -0.93 6.09
N LEU A 131 -15.00 0.19 5.44
CA LEU A 131 -14.65 1.58 5.78
C LEU A 131 -13.14 1.86 5.82
N LYS A 132 -12.31 0.87 5.49
CA LYS A 132 -10.87 1.04 5.33
C LYS A 132 -10.59 1.76 4.02
N TYR A 133 -9.78 2.81 4.11
CA TYR A 133 -9.16 3.44 2.96
C TYR A 133 -7.93 2.63 2.53
N GLU A 134 -7.82 2.35 1.24
CA GLU A 134 -6.66 1.67 0.66
C GLU A 134 -5.97 2.65 -0.26
N ASP A 135 -4.76 3.09 0.12
CA ASP A 135 -3.96 4.04 -0.67
C ASP A 135 -3.49 3.40 -1.99
N PHE A 136 -3.43 2.07 -2.04
CA PHE A 136 -3.07 1.29 -3.21
C PHE A 136 -3.96 0.06 -3.35
N ILE A 137 -4.37 -0.20 -4.59
CA ILE A 137 -5.16 -1.36 -5.01
C ILE A 137 -4.42 -2.00 -6.20
N SER A 138 -4.29 -3.32 -6.18
CA SER A 138 -3.82 -4.08 -7.33
C SER A 138 -4.96 -4.95 -7.84
N GLU A 139 -5.37 -4.72 -9.09
CA GLU A 139 -6.33 -5.55 -9.82
C GLU A 139 -5.63 -6.70 -10.58
N VAL A 140 -4.30 -6.65 -10.68
CA VAL A 140 -3.49 -7.74 -11.22
C VAL A 140 -3.69 -9.00 -10.37
N PRO A 141 -4.09 -10.13 -10.97
CA PRO A 141 -4.28 -11.38 -10.26
C PRO A 141 -3.01 -11.81 -9.52
N ALA A 142 -3.15 -12.14 -8.24
CA ALA A 142 -2.07 -12.76 -7.50
C ALA A 142 -1.87 -14.20 -8.01
N ALA A 143 -0.80 -14.43 -8.78
CA ALA A 143 -0.30 -15.78 -9.06
C ALA A 143 0.17 -16.46 -7.76
#